data_AF-A0A0G0CUR7-F1
#
_entry.id   AF-A0A0G0CUR7-F1
#
_cell.length_a   1.000
_cell.length_b   1.000
_cell.length_c   1.000
_cell.angle_alpha   90.00
_cell.angle_beta   90.00
_cell.angle_gamma   90.00
#
_symmetry.space_group_name_H-M   'P 1'
#
loop_
_entity.id
_entity.type
_entity.pdbx_description
1 polymer ?
#
loop_
_entity_poly.entity_id
_entity_poly.type
_entity_poly.pdbx_seq_one_letter_code
_entity_poly.pdbx_strand_id
1 'polypeptide(L)'
;MNSLFKQYDRVFEEKEPEVGKKNTDWAYSPFALQDAIGEKNVKKSWIEYEKLRLSGIGADEIIFNIVNKIKDMTAIIIGADIETLGIKDRIYNKSKIDTKNWTEIELKNFYNKLVALYHGSRMGGDELDLAIEKILLSI
;
A
#
# COMPACT_ATOMS: atom_id res chain seq x y z
N MET A 1 28.71 56.53 2.69
CA MET A 1 29.45 55.78 3.73
C MET A 1 29.37 54.31 3.32
N ASN A 2 30.45 53.74 2.78
CA ASN A 2 30.44 52.35 2.31
C ASN A 2 30.34 51.42 3.52
N SER A 3 29.28 50.61 3.58
CA SER A 3 29.09 49.62 4.64
C SER A 3 30.28 48.64 4.65
N LEU A 4 30.96 48.52 5.80
CA LEU A 4 32.08 47.60 6.03
C LEU A 4 31.72 46.12 5.78
N PHE A 5 30.42 45.82 5.65
CA PHE A 5 29.90 44.47 5.55
C PHE A 5 29.52 44.04 4.14
N LYS A 6 29.78 44.84 3.10
CA LYS A 6 29.45 44.50 1.70
C LYS A 6 30.03 43.17 1.23
N GLN A 7 31.16 42.74 1.81
CA GLN A 7 31.80 41.45 1.53
C GLN A 7 31.11 40.25 2.22
N TYR A 8 30.24 40.49 3.19
CA TYR A 8 29.48 39.50 3.94
C TYR A 8 28.01 39.39 3.52
N ASP A 9 27.55 40.24 2.59
CA ASP A 9 26.16 40.21 2.09
C ASP A 9 25.78 38.82 1.54
N ARG A 10 26.73 38.08 0.96
CA ARG A 10 26.53 36.70 0.46
C ARG A 10 26.58 35.61 1.53
N VAL A 11 27.01 35.93 2.75
CA VAL A 11 27.08 34.97 3.87
C VAL A 11 25.71 34.79 4.53
N PHE A 12 24.86 35.80 4.41
CA PHE A 12 23.48 35.80 4.92
C PHE A 12 22.42 35.66 3.82
N GLU A 13 22.83 35.52 2.55
CA GLU A 13 21.95 34.98 1.51
C GLU A 13 21.70 33.50 1.86
N GLU A 14 20.63 33.24 2.61
CA GLU A 14 20.03 31.91 2.64
C GLU A 14 19.74 31.54 1.19
N LYS A 15 20.57 30.68 0.61
CA LYS A 15 20.17 29.96 -0.59
C LYS A 15 18.88 29.25 -0.20
N GLU A 16 17.76 29.67 -0.81
CA GLU A 16 16.57 28.82 -0.80
C GLU A 16 17.05 27.42 -1.15
N PRO A 17 16.64 26.39 -0.39
CA PRO A 17 17.08 25.04 -0.68
C PRO A 17 16.71 24.80 -2.14
N GLU A 18 17.73 24.65 -3.00
CA GLU A 18 17.51 24.19 -4.36
C GLU A 18 16.66 22.93 -4.20
N VAL A 19 15.41 22.97 -4.68
CA VAL A 19 14.53 21.82 -4.68
C VAL A 19 15.20 20.83 -5.62
N GLY A 20 16.14 20.06 -5.05
CA GLY A 20 16.83 19.01 -5.75
C GLY A 20 15.75 18.16 -6.35
N LYS A 21 15.82 17.93 -7.66
CA LYS A 21 14.95 16.95 -8.34
C LYS A 21 14.90 15.75 -7.41
N LYS A 22 13.72 15.46 -6.84
CA LYS A 22 13.52 14.29 -5.98
C LYS A 22 14.15 13.13 -6.74
N ASN A 23 15.17 12.49 -6.16
CA ASN A 23 15.66 11.22 -6.67
C ASN A 23 14.44 10.29 -6.70
N THR A 24 13.85 10.10 -7.88
CA THR A 24 12.64 9.30 -8.10
C THR A 24 12.92 7.80 -8.06
N ASP A 25 14.18 7.40 -7.92
CA ASP A 25 14.62 6.03 -8.17
C ASP A 25 14.23 5.04 -7.06
N TRP A 26 13.80 5.53 -5.89
CA TRP A 26 13.29 4.70 -4.78
C TRP A 26 11.98 5.20 -4.19
N ALA A 27 11.18 5.94 -4.96
CA ALA A 27 9.88 6.39 -4.47
C ALA A 27 8.99 5.16 -4.18
N TYR A 28 8.72 4.93 -2.89
CA TYR A 28 7.77 3.95 -2.41
C TYR A 28 6.46 4.05 -3.20
N SER A 29 6.06 2.96 -3.88
CA SER A 29 4.78 2.93 -4.58
C SER A 29 3.68 2.62 -3.57
N PRO A 30 2.67 3.49 -3.40
CA PRO A 30 1.60 3.29 -2.41
C PRO A 30 0.70 2.07 -2.71
N PHE A 31 0.87 1.46 -3.89
CA PHE A 31 0.12 0.28 -4.33
C PHE A 31 0.98 -0.99 -4.42
N ALA A 32 2.27 -0.92 -4.05
CA ALA A 32 3.21 -2.03 -4.26
C ALA A 32 2.75 -3.34 -3.60
N LEU A 33 2.23 -3.26 -2.37
CA LEU A 33 1.70 -4.40 -1.65
C LEU A 33 0.44 -4.96 -2.31
N GLN A 34 -0.52 -4.11 -2.66
CA GLN A 34 -1.76 -4.53 -3.33
C GLN A 34 -1.47 -5.18 -4.69
N ASP A 35 -0.49 -4.65 -5.42
CA ASP A 35 -0.04 -5.21 -6.69
C ASP A 35 0.59 -6.59 -6.50
N ALA A 36 1.47 -6.74 -5.49
CA ALA A 36 2.10 -8.02 -5.17
C ALA A 36 1.09 -9.11 -4.78
N ILE A 37 0.08 -8.73 -4.00
CA ILE A 37 -1.03 -9.61 -3.60
C ILE A 37 -1.87 -9.99 -4.83
N GLY A 38 -2.23 -9.02 -5.67
CA GLY A 38 -2.96 -9.28 -6.91
C GLY A 38 -2.21 -10.23 -7.85
N GLU A 39 -0.89 -10.15 -7.86
CA GLU A 39 0.02 -11.03 -8.61
C GLU A 39 0.22 -12.42 -7.98
N LYS A 40 -0.39 -12.71 -6.82
CA LYS A 40 -0.12 -13.91 -5.99
C LYS A 40 1.38 -14.13 -5.72
N ASN A 41 2.14 -13.05 -5.57
CA ASN A 41 3.58 -13.16 -5.34
C ASN A 41 3.88 -13.09 -3.83
N VAL A 42 3.92 -14.25 -3.17
CA VAL A 42 4.16 -14.37 -1.72
C VAL A 42 5.38 -13.59 -1.26
N LYS A 43 6.52 -13.80 -1.93
CA LYS A 43 7.79 -13.16 -1.57
C LYS A 43 7.68 -11.64 -1.68
N LYS A 44 7.11 -11.14 -2.77
CA LYS A 44 6.95 -9.70 -2.99
C LYS A 44 5.94 -9.10 -2.00
N SER A 45 4.84 -9.80 -1.71
CA SER A 45 3.85 -9.37 -0.71
C SER A 45 4.48 -9.20 0.67
N TRP A 46 5.28 -10.18 1.12
CA TRP A 46 5.98 -10.08 2.39
C TRP A 46 7.03 -8.95 2.38
N ILE A 47 7.84 -8.82 1.32
CA ILE A 47 8.84 -7.74 1.22
C ILE A 47 8.18 -6.35 1.24
N GLU A 48 7.09 -6.14 0.50
CA GLU A 48 6.40 -4.85 0.48
C GLU A 48 5.67 -4.57 1.80
N TYR A 49 5.19 -5.60 2.50
CA TYR A 49 4.67 -5.49 3.86
C TYR A 49 5.75 -5.01 4.84
N GLU A 50 6.92 -5.64 4.85
CA GLU A 50 8.02 -5.25 5.73
C GLU A 50 8.49 -3.82 5.47
N LYS A 51 8.59 -3.41 4.20
CA LYS A 51 8.92 -2.02 3.84
C LYS A 51 7.92 -1.02 4.42
N LEU A 52 6.63 -1.33 4.32
CA LEU A 52 5.55 -0.52 4.89
C LEU A 52 5.69 -0.40 6.41
N ARG A 53 5.93 -1.52 7.09
CA ARG A 53 6.13 -1.55 8.55
C ARG A 53 7.37 -0.76 8.97
N LEU A 54 8.49 -0.95 8.29
CA LEU A 54 9.74 -0.21 8.52
C LEU A 54 9.62 1.30 8.24
N SER A 55 8.70 1.70 7.36
CA SER A 55 8.36 3.12 7.16
C SER A 55 7.44 3.72 8.23
N GLY A 56 7.03 2.93 9.23
CA GLY A 56 6.19 3.38 10.34
C GLY A 56 4.70 3.35 10.04
N ILE A 57 4.25 2.70 8.96
CA ILE A 57 2.83 2.58 8.65
C ILE A 57 2.23 1.49 9.53
N GLY A 58 1.10 1.81 10.17
CA GLY A 58 0.42 0.92 11.11
C GLY A 58 -0.22 -0.29 10.44
N ALA A 59 -0.25 -1.42 11.15
CA ALA A 59 -0.85 -2.67 10.68
C ALA A 59 -2.34 -2.50 10.27
N ASP A 60 -3.07 -1.64 10.98
CA ASP A 60 -4.49 -1.34 10.72
C ASP A 60 -4.70 -0.65 9.36
N GLU A 61 -3.81 0.26 8.99
CA GLU A 61 -3.89 0.91 7.68
C GLU A 61 -3.57 -0.10 6.57
N ILE A 62 -2.57 -0.95 6.80
CA ILE A 62 -2.15 -1.96 5.83
C ILE A 62 -3.25 -3.00 5.60
N ILE A 63 -3.85 -3.55 6.67
CA ILE A 63 -4.91 -4.55 6.51
C ILE A 63 -6.13 -3.95 5.80
N PHE A 64 -6.46 -2.68 6.05
CA PHE A 64 -7.55 -2.01 5.34
C PHE A 64 -7.27 -1.90 3.83
N ASN A 65 -6.03 -1.58 3.45
CA ASN A 65 -5.60 -1.54 2.05
C ASN A 65 -5.67 -2.92 1.39
N ILE A 66 -5.26 -3.98 2.10
CA ILE A 66 -5.35 -5.37 1.61
C ILE A 66 -6.83 -5.76 1.43
N VAL A 67 -7.67 -5.52 2.45
CA VAL A 67 -9.10 -5.82 2.42
C VAL A 67 -9.80 -5.14 1.25
N ASN A 68 -9.51 -3.86 0.99
CA ASN A 68 -10.07 -3.16 -0.16
C ASN A 68 -9.63 -3.78 -1.50
N LYS A 69 -8.35 -4.11 -1.66
CA LYS A 69 -7.87 -4.78 -2.88
C LYS A 69 -8.61 -6.09 -3.13
N ILE A 70 -8.72 -6.93 -2.12
CA ILE A 70 -9.38 -8.24 -2.23
C ILE A 70 -10.88 -8.09 -2.44
N LYS A 71 -11.53 -7.14 -1.77
CA LYS A 71 -12.95 -6.79 -1.96
C LYS A 71 -13.23 -6.38 -3.40
N ASP A 72 -12.42 -5.47 -3.94
CA ASP A 72 -12.58 -4.97 -5.31
C ASP A 72 -12.40 -6.10 -6.33
N MET A 73 -11.36 -6.94 -6.17
CA MET A 73 -11.17 -8.13 -7.02
C MET A 73 -12.33 -9.12 -6.92
N THR A 74 -12.86 -9.34 -5.70
CA THR A 74 -14.00 -10.23 -5.46
C THR A 74 -15.25 -9.71 -6.15
N ALA A 75 -15.53 -8.41 -6.09
CA ALA A 75 -16.70 -7.84 -6.76
C ALA A 75 -16.54 -7.91 -8.29
N ILE A 76 -15.35 -7.58 -8.81
CA ILE A 76 -15.06 -7.63 -10.25
C ILE A 76 -15.19 -9.06 -10.80
N ILE A 77 -14.69 -10.08 -10.10
CA ILE A 77 -14.78 -11.46 -10.58
C ILE A 77 -16.21 -12.00 -10.59
N ILE A 78 -17.08 -11.47 -9.70
CA ILE A 78 -18.52 -11.78 -9.67
C ILE A 78 -19.28 -11.04 -10.79
N GLY A 79 -18.68 -10.02 -11.40
CA GLY A 79 -19.23 -9.29 -12.55
C GLY A 79 -19.54 -7.82 -12.29
N ALA A 80 -19.07 -7.24 -11.18
CA ALA A 80 -19.24 -5.81 -10.95
C ALA A 80 -18.41 -4.99 -11.95
N ASP A 81 -19.02 -3.94 -12.49
CA ASP A 81 -18.37 -2.97 -13.35
C ASP A 81 -17.86 -1.76 -12.55
N ILE A 82 -17.16 -0.85 -13.26
CA ILE A 82 -16.56 0.33 -12.65
C ILE A 82 -17.61 1.30 -12.09
N GLU A 83 -18.76 1.42 -12.74
CA GLU A 83 -19.85 2.31 -12.33
C GLU A 83 -20.48 1.83 -11.02
N THR A 84 -20.72 0.52 -10.91
CA THR A 84 -21.26 -0.12 -9.70
C THR A 84 -20.31 0.04 -8.51
N LEU A 85 -19.00 -0.03 -8.74
CA LEU A 85 -17.99 0.05 -7.67
C LEU A 85 -17.67 1.48 -7.26
N GLY A 86 -17.87 2.47 -8.13
CA GLY A 86 -17.56 3.88 -7.83
C GLY A 86 -16.07 4.12 -7.52
N ILE A 87 -15.18 3.25 -8.01
CA ILE A 87 -13.72 3.35 -7.80
C ILE A 87 -13.03 3.97 -9.02
N LYS A 88 -11.82 4.50 -8.82
CA LYS A 88 -11.02 5.10 -9.89
C LYS A 88 -10.61 4.06 -10.94
N ASP A 89 -10.58 4.46 -12.22
CA ASP A 89 -10.21 3.63 -13.37
C ASP A 89 -8.92 2.84 -13.17
N ARG A 90 -7.88 3.49 -12.64
CA ARG A 90 -6.59 2.83 -12.39
C ARG A 90 -6.72 1.65 -11.41
N ILE A 91 -7.53 1.80 -10.37
CA ILE A 91 -7.75 0.77 -9.34
C ILE A 91 -8.57 -0.37 -9.95
N TYR A 92 -9.66 -0.03 -10.64
CA TYR A 92 -10.51 -1.01 -11.32
C TYR A 92 -9.72 -1.83 -12.33
N ASN A 93 -9.01 -1.18 -13.25
CA ASN A 93 -8.25 -1.86 -14.30
C ASN A 93 -7.15 -2.74 -13.72
N LYS A 94 -6.42 -2.27 -12.69
CA LYS A 94 -5.39 -3.08 -12.04
C LYS A 94 -6.00 -4.30 -11.34
N SER A 95 -7.07 -4.13 -10.56
CA SER A 95 -7.77 -5.24 -9.91
C SER A 95 -8.37 -6.23 -10.91
N LYS A 96 -8.95 -5.76 -12.02
CA LYS A 96 -9.45 -6.59 -13.11
C LYS A 96 -8.35 -7.40 -13.80
N ILE A 97 -7.16 -6.84 -13.99
CA ILE A 97 -6.03 -7.61 -14.52
C ILE A 97 -5.61 -8.70 -13.54
N ASP A 98 -5.59 -8.39 -12.24
CA ASP A 98 -5.14 -9.31 -11.21
C ASP A 98 -6.12 -10.46 -10.96
N THR A 99 -7.43 -10.30 -11.27
CA THR A 99 -8.41 -11.39 -11.08
C THR A 99 -8.07 -12.65 -11.88
N LYS A 100 -7.29 -12.55 -12.96
CA LYS A 100 -6.82 -13.72 -13.73
C LYS A 100 -5.97 -14.70 -12.91
N ASN A 101 -5.36 -14.24 -11.82
CA ASN A 101 -4.51 -15.07 -10.96
C ASN A 101 -5.29 -15.76 -9.84
N TRP A 102 -6.59 -15.45 -9.69
CA TRP A 102 -7.41 -15.86 -8.57
C TRP A 102 -8.71 -16.49 -9.04
N THR A 103 -9.21 -17.45 -8.27
CA THR A 103 -10.59 -17.93 -8.41
C THR A 103 -11.53 -17.14 -7.49
N GLU A 104 -12.82 -17.13 -7.82
CA GLU A 104 -13.85 -16.50 -6.97
C GLU A 104 -13.85 -17.07 -5.55
N ILE A 105 -13.69 -18.39 -5.43
CA ILE A 105 -13.69 -19.09 -4.13
C ILE A 105 -12.46 -18.69 -3.31
N GLU A 106 -11.27 -18.61 -3.93
CA GLU A 106 -10.06 -18.17 -3.23
C GLU A 106 -10.21 -16.74 -2.71
N LEU A 107 -10.73 -15.82 -3.52
CA LEU A 107 -10.92 -14.42 -3.13
C LEU A 107 -11.91 -14.28 -1.98
N LYS A 108 -13.06 -14.97 -2.04
CA LYS A 108 -14.05 -15.00 -0.95
C LYS A 108 -13.44 -15.56 0.34
N ASN A 109 -12.72 -16.66 0.24
CA ASN A 109 -12.07 -17.28 1.41
C ASN A 109 -11.00 -16.35 2.01
N PHE A 110 -10.19 -15.72 1.16
CA PHE A 110 -9.14 -14.81 1.60
C PHE A 110 -9.72 -13.54 2.23
N TYR A 111 -10.76 -12.97 1.65
CA TYR A 111 -11.52 -11.85 2.23
C TYR A 111 -12.05 -12.19 3.63
N ASN A 112 -12.72 -13.34 3.77
CA ASN A 112 -13.27 -13.78 5.05
C ASN A 112 -12.18 -13.94 6.12
N LYS A 113 -11.03 -14.51 5.75
CA LYS A 113 -9.87 -14.64 6.66
C LYS A 113 -9.34 -13.27 7.11
N LEU A 114 -9.20 -12.30 6.19
CA LEU A 114 -8.73 -10.95 6.51
C LEU A 114 -9.66 -10.22 7.47
N VAL A 115 -10.97 -10.26 7.22
CA VAL A 115 -11.97 -9.63 8.09
C VAL A 115 -11.98 -10.28 9.47
N ALA A 116 -11.98 -11.61 9.54
CA ALA A 116 -11.92 -12.33 10.81
C ALA A 116 -10.65 -11.99 11.61
N LEU A 117 -9.51 -11.88 10.93
CA LEU A 117 -8.22 -11.53 11.53
C LEU A 117 -8.25 -10.10 12.13
N TYR A 118 -8.75 -9.12 11.38
CA TYR A 118 -8.88 -7.74 11.86
C TYR A 118 -9.76 -7.65 13.12
N HIS A 119 -10.92 -8.32 13.13
CA HIS A 119 -11.78 -8.33 14.31
C HIS A 119 -11.16 -9.11 15.48
N GLY A 120 -10.52 -10.24 15.19
CA GLY A 120 -9.85 -11.06 16.20
C GLY A 120 -8.75 -10.30 16.94
N SER A 121 -7.90 -9.55 16.23
CA SER A 121 -6.82 -8.76 16.86
C SER A 121 -7.36 -7.68 17.79
N ARG A 122 -8.52 -7.07 17.47
CA ARG A 122 -9.18 -6.06 18.31
C ARG A 122 -9.89 -6.62 19.55
N MET A 123 -10.18 -7.92 19.57
CA MET A 123 -10.85 -8.60 20.69
C MET A 123 -9.85 -9.24 21.68
N GLY A 124 -8.56 -8.90 21.59
CA GLY A 124 -7.51 -9.48 22.43
C GLY A 124 -6.88 -10.76 21.87
N GLY A 125 -7.04 -11.01 20.57
CA GLY A 125 -6.38 -12.11 19.84
C GLY A 125 -4.92 -11.80 19.46
N ASP A 126 -4.41 -12.51 18.44
CA ASP A 126 -3.04 -12.36 17.93
C ASP A 126 -2.68 -10.90 17.61
N GLU A 127 -1.39 -10.56 17.79
CA GLU A 127 -0.83 -9.30 17.32
C GLU A 127 -1.06 -9.17 15.81
N LEU A 128 -1.77 -8.09 15.42
CA LEU A 128 -2.22 -7.86 14.04
C LEU A 128 -1.08 -7.93 13.02
N ASP A 129 0.13 -7.51 13.43
CA ASP A 129 1.36 -7.58 12.65
C ASP A 129 1.67 -9.01 12.18
N LEU A 130 1.94 -9.88 13.15
CA LEU A 130 2.26 -11.29 12.93
C LEU A 130 1.14 -12.02 12.19
N ALA A 131 -0.11 -11.66 12.46
CA ALA A 131 -1.25 -12.26 11.79
C ALA A 131 -1.28 -11.89 10.30
N ILE A 132 -1.00 -10.63 9.93
CA ILE A 132 -0.89 -10.20 8.53
C ILE A 132 0.29 -10.90 7.85
N GLU A 133 1.45 -11.01 8.49
CA GLU A 133 2.57 -11.75 7.90
C GLU A 133 2.19 -13.20 7.58
N LYS A 134 1.59 -13.91 8.56
CA LYS A 134 1.14 -15.29 8.37
C LYS A 134 0.15 -15.41 7.20
N ILE A 135 -0.78 -14.47 7.05
CA ILE A 135 -1.77 -14.55 5.96
C ILE A 135 -1.13 -14.26 4.61
N LEU A 136 -0.20 -13.31 4.51
CA LEU A 136 0.53 -13.01 3.27
C LEU A 136 1.42 -14.18 2.83
N LEU A 137 2.02 -14.90 3.78
CA LEU A 137 2.80 -16.11 3.52
C LEU A 137 1.94 -17.32 3.08
N SER A 138 0.62 -17.22 3.20
CA SER A 138 -0.34 -18.27 2.80
C SER A 138 -1.02 -18.04 1.45
N ILE A 139 -0.69 -16.93 0.77
CA ILE A 139 -1.14 -16.61 -0.59
C ILE A 139 -0.61 -17.66 -1.59
#